data_AF-A0A168AN24-F1
#
_entry.id   AF-A0A168AN24-F1
#
_cell.length_a   1.000
_cell.length_b   1.000
_cell.length_c   1.000
_cell.angle_alpha   90.00
_cell.angle_beta   90.00
_cell.angle_gamma   90.00
#
_symmetry.space_group_name_H-M   'P 1'
#
loop_
_entity.id
_entity.type
_entity.pdbx_description
1 polymer ?
#
loop_
_entity_poly.entity_id
_entity_poly.type
_entity_poly.pdbx_seq_one_letter_code
_entity_poly.pdbx_strand_id
1 'polypeptide(L)'
;MPEQTKEEVAAPRDAPKNNNPSAPTTVAADTPEPKLPELSKEEKAIEKIDRLSSELSSVEAQMVEARQELSTLSEEAAKDPTAIVNRHIRLLHEYNEIKDVGQGLLGLIAESRGVRYVDVQKEFEVAEKD
;
A
#
# COMPACT_ATOMS: atom_id res chain seq x y z
N MET A 1 -58.69 35.14 -2.12
CA MET A 1 -58.63 36.51 -2.68
C MET A 1 -57.25 37.08 -2.39
N PRO A 2 -56.71 37.85 -3.35
CA PRO A 2 -55.33 37.72 -3.84
C PRO A 2 -54.52 39.01 -3.54
N GLU A 3 -53.23 39.06 -3.89
CA GLU A 3 -52.62 39.96 -4.91
C GLU A 3 -51.31 40.48 -4.26
N GLN A 4 -50.17 40.66 -4.91
CA GLN A 4 -49.89 40.92 -6.31
C GLN A 4 -48.39 40.63 -6.59
N THR A 5 -48.14 39.95 -7.70
CA THR A 5 -46.90 39.94 -8.48
C THR A 5 -46.86 41.15 -9.42
N LYS A 6 -45.70 41.78 -9.57
CA LYS A 6 -45.22 42.55 -10.76
C LYS A 6 -43.69 42.44 -10.72
N GLU A 7 -42.97 41.78 -11.63
CA GLU A 7 -42.90 41.88 -13.10
C GLU A 7 -42.56 43.29 -13.58
N GLU A 8 -41.27 43.53 -13.88
CA GLU A 8 -40.88 44.44 -14.95
C GLU A 8 -39.60 43.93 -15.63
N VAL A 9 -39.64 43.95 -16.96
CA VAL A 9 -38.88 43.17 -17.93
C VAL A 9 -38.09 44.13 -18.84
N ALA A 10 -36.82 43.79 -19.05
CA ALA A 10 -35.98 43.93 -20.25
C ALA A 10 -36.07 45.13 -21.24
N ALA A 11 -34.87 45.71 -21.47
CA ALA A 11 -34.22 46.10 -22.76
C ALA A 11 -34.68 47.41 -23.47
N PRO A 12 -33.98 47.96 -24.51
CA PRO A 12 -32.74 47.53 -25.20
C PRO A 12 -31.71 48.66 -25.57
N ARG A 13 -30.68 48.22 -26.33
CA ARG A 13 -29.54 48.88 -27.01
C ARG A 13 -29.86 50.15 -27.84
N ASP A 14 -28.85 51.01 -28.06
CA ASP A 14 -28.40 51.44 -29.42
C ASP A 14 -27.15 52.37 -29.40
N ALA A 15 -26.14 52.00 -30.21
CA ALA A 15 -25.23 52.91 -30.93
C ALA A 15 -25.80 53.07 -32.37
N PRO A 16 -25.31 53.91 -33.32
CA PRO A 16 -24.06 54.70 -33.38
C PRO A 16 -24.23 56.14 -33.98
N LYS A 17 -23.15 56.94 -34.06
CA LYS A 17 -22.87 57.80 -35.24
C LYS A 17 -21.44 58.35 -35.26
N ASN A 18 -20.78 57.97 -36.35
CA ASN A 18 -19.52 58.41 -36.94
C ASN A 18 -19.53 59.92 -37.26
N ASN A 19 -18.36 60.58 -37.16
CA ASN A 19 -17.84 61.49 -38.19
C ASN A 19 -16.42 62.01 -37.81
N ASN A 20 -15.42 61.50 -38.53
CA ASN A 20 -14.14 62.17 -38.81
C ASN A 20 -14.36 63.10 -40.03
N PRO A 21 -13.69 64.26 -40.21
CA PRO A 21 -12.28 64.27 -40.66
C PRO A 21 -11.42 65.46 -40.15
N SER A 22 -10.13 65.23 -39.92
CA SER A 22 -9.02 65.90 -40.66
C SER A 22 -7.67 65.73 -39.93
N ALA A 23 -6.71 65.18 -40.68
CA ALA A 23 -5.28 65.04 -40.40
C ALA A 23 -4.55 66.41 -40.51
N PRO A 24 -3.19 66.55 -40.44
CA PRO A 24 -2.14 65.51 -40.43
C PRO A 24 -0.89 65.78 -39.54
N THR A 25 0.14 64.92 -39.69
CA THR A 25 1.60 65.21 -39.57
C THR A 25 2.21 65.13 -38.15
N THR A 26 3.32 64.43 -37.82
CA THR A 26 4.36 63.68 -38.55
C THR A 26 5.38 63.06 -37.56
N VAL A 27 5.64 61.75 -37.68
CA VAL A 27 6.93 61.00 -37.61
C VAL A 27 7.70 60.74 -36.29
N ALA A 28 8.26 59.52 -36.28
CA ALA A 28 9.37 58.92 -35.49
C ALA A 28 8.98 58.30 -34.14
N ALA A 29 8.72 57.00 -34.05
CA ALA A 29 9.71 55.91 -33.99
C ALA A 29 10.69 56.05 -32.81
N ASP A 30 10.34 55.43 -31.67
CA ASP A 30 11.35 54.69 -30.91
C ASP A 30 10.73 53.48 -30.18
N THR A 31 11.56 52.46 -30.13
CA THR A 31 11.38 51.04 -29.82
C THR A 31 11.00 50.79 -28.36
N PRO A 32 10.06 49.88 -28.04
CA PRO A 32 9.94 49.33 -26.70
C PRO A 32 10.63 47.96 -26.63
N GLU A 33 11.86 47.88 -26.12
CA GLU A 33 12.41 46.58 -25.74
C GLU A 33 13.40 46.67 -24.56
N PRO A 34 12.97 46.20 -23.38
CA PRO A 34 13.91 45.55 -22.49
C PRO A 34 13.29 44.29 -21.88
N LYS A 35 13.55 43.12 -22.47
CA LYS A 35 13.33 41.81 -21.82
C LYS A 35 14.39 40.80 -22.23
N LEU A 36 15.55 40.83 -21.57
CA LEU A 36 16.58 39.79 -21.72
C LEU A 36 17.21 39.19 -20.43
N PRO A 37 16.63 39.29 -19.22
CA PRO A 37 17.07 38.45 -18.09
C PRO A 37 16.12 37.30 -17.69
N GLU A 38 14.94 37.15 -18.31
CA GLU A 38 13.94 36.14 -17.88
C GLU A 38 14.26 34.72 -18.38
N LEU A 39 14.80 34.55 -19.59
CA LEU A 39 15.10 33.23 -20.17
C LEU A 39 16.05 32.38 -19.32
N SER A 40 17.10 32.98 -18.73
CA SER A 40 18.09 32.23 -17.92
C SER A 40 17.51 31.69 -16.60
N LYS A 41 16.53 32.38 -16.02
CA LYS A 41 15.87 31.92 -14.78
C LYS A 41 14.86 30.83 -15.09
N GLU A 42 14.19 30.94 -16.22
CA GLU A 42 13.20 29.97 -16.72
C GLU A 42 13.88 28.68 -17.17
N GLU A 43 15.01 28.75 -17.87
CA GLU A 43 15.86 27.60 -18.21
C GLU A 43 16.36 26.85 -16.95
N LYS A 44 16.82 27.60 -15.92
CA LYS A 44 17.22 27.00 -14.63
C LYS A 44 16.05 26.39 -13.87
N ALA A 45 14.85 26.96 -14.01
CA ALA A 45 13.64 26.40 -13.42
C ALA A 45 13.24 25.09 -14.12
N ILE A 46 13.35 25.04 -15.45
CA ILE A 46 13.11 23.83 -16.26
C ILE A 46 14.11 22.73 -15.87
N GLU A 47 15.41 23.03 -15.80
CA GLU A 47 16.44 22.06 -15.36
C GLU A 47 16.15 21.52 -13.96
N LYS A 48 15.66 22.36 -13.06
CA LYS A 48 15.27 21.95 -11.71
C LYS A 48 14.01 21.06 -11.73
N ILE A 49 13.04 21.35 -12.60
CA ILE A 49 11.85 20.53 -12.80
C ILE A 49 12.23 19.16 -13.35
N ASP A 50 13.15 19.09 -14.31
CA ASP A 50 13.64 17.84 -14.89
C ASP A 50 14.40 17.00 -13.86
N ARG A 51 15.22 17.64 -13.04
CA ARG A 51 15.88 16.96 -11.93
C ARG A 51 14.88 16.42 -10.91
N LEU A 52 13.91 17.23 -10.50
CA LEU A 52 12.89 16.81 -9.54
C LEU A 52 11.98 15.72 -10.11
N SER A 53 11.68 15.74 -11.41
CA SER A 53 10.89 14.69 -12.06
C SER A 53 11.68 13.39 -12.17
N SER A 54 12.98 13.45 -12.43
CA SER A 54 13.88 12.29 -12.37
C SER A 54 13.99 11.72 -10.95
N GLU A 55 14.11 12.58 -9.94
CA GLU A 55 14.13 12.16 -8.53
C GLU A 55 12.80 11.52 -8.11
N LEU A 56 11.65 12.09 -8.51
CA LEU A 56 10.33 11.50 -8.29
C LEU A 56 10.18 10.13 -8.95
N SER A 57 10.59 10.00 -10.21
CA SER A 57 10.56 8.72 -10.94
C SER A 57 11.42 7.65 -10.24
N SER A 58 12.60 8.03 -9.75
CA SER A 58 13.47 7.12 -9.00
C SER A 58 12.85 6.70 -7.67
N VAL A 59 12.25 7.64 -6.93
CA VAL A 59 11.59 7.36 -5.63
C VAL A 59 10.34 6.50 -5.84
N GLU A 60 9.56 6.75 -6.89
CA GLU A 60 8.40 5.94 -7.24
C GLU A 60 8.80 4.50 -7.59
N ALA A 61 9.88 4.32 -8.36
CA ALA A 61 10.43 3.00 -8.67
C ALA A 61 10.85 2.25 -7.40
N GLN A 62 11.58 2.92 -6.50
CA GLN A 62 11.98 2.35 -5.21
C GLN A 62 10.78 2.02 -4.32
N MET A 63 9.73 2.84 -4.33
CA MET A 63 8.50 2.56 -3.59
C MET A 63 7.75 1.34 -4.12
N VAL A 64 7.71 1.14 -5.44
CA VAL A 64 7.09 -0.05 -6.04
C VAL A 64 7.88 -1.29 -5.70
N GLU A 65 9.21 -1.25 -5.83
CA GLU A 65 10.11 -2.35 -5.47
C GLU A 65 9.98 -2.73 -3.99
N ALA A 66 10.09 -1.75 -3.07
CA ALA A 66 9.97 -1.99 -1.64
C ALA A 66 8.58 -2.52 -1.24
N ARG A 67 7.50 -2.09 -1.91
CA ARG A 67 6.15 -2.63 -1.69
C ARG A 67 6.03 -4.07 -2.18
N GLN A 68 6.66 -4.41 -3.30
CA GLN A 68 6.67 -5.76 -3.83
C GLN A 68 7.43 -6.70 -2.89
N GLU A 69 8.59 -6.28 -2.38
CA GLU A 69 9.36 -7.03 -1.37
C GLU A 69 8.60 -7.19 -0.05
N LEU A 70 7.89 -6.15 0.41
CA LEU A 70 7.03 -6.25 1.58
C LEU A 70 5.86 -7.21 1.36
N SER A 71 5.28 -7.26 0.16
CA SER A 71 4.19 -8.17 -0.16
C SER A 71 4.66 -9.63 -0.09
N THR A 72 5.80 -9.95 -0.70
CA THR A 72 6.34 -11.31 -0.68
C THR A 72 6.74 -11.74 0.73
N LEU A 73 7.37 -10.84 1.50
CA LEU A 73 7.78 -11.14 2.87
C LEU A 73 6.58 -11.20 3.84
N SER A 74 5.54 -10.41 3.60
CA SER A 74 4.30 -10.44 4.40
C SER A 74 3.53 -11.74 4.19
N GLU A 75 3.58 -12.35 2.99
CA GLU A 75 2.96 -13.65 2.74
C GLU A 75 3.67 -14.77 3.51
N GLU A 76 5.01 -14.73 3.57
CA GLU A 76 5.83 -15.66 4.37
C GLU A 76 5.60 -15.45 5.88
N ALA A 77 5.51 -14.20 6.32
CA ALA A 77 5.28 -13.81 7.71
C ALA A 77 3.81 -13.89 8.17
N ALA A 78 2.87 -14.19 7.26
CA ALA A 78 1.44 -14.26 7.57
C ALA A 78 1.09 -15.41 8.54
N LYS A 79 2.01 -16.37 8.72
CA LYS A 79 1.86 -17.38 9.78
C LYS A 79 2.31 -16.79 11.09
N ASP A 80 1.35 -16.53 11.98
CA ASP A 80 1.64 -16.10 13.35
C ASP A 80 2.60 -17.10 14.02
N PRO A 81 3.86 -16.71 14.29
CA PRO A 81 4.85 -17.60 14.88
C PRO A 81 4.41 -18.08 16.26
N THR A 82 3.65 -17.27 16.99
CA THR A 82 3.10 -17.62 18.31
C THR A 82 2.08 -18.74 18.18
N ALA A 83 1.20 -18.67 17.18
CA ALA A 83 0.24 -19.73 16.88
C ALA A 83 0.93 -21.04 16.50
N ILE A 84 2.02 -20.99 15.72
CA ILE A 84 2.80 -22.18 15.36
C ILE A 84 3.41 -22.83 16.61
N VAL A 85 4.08 -22.05 17.45
CA VAL A 85 4.72 -22.55 18.67
C VAL A 85 3.68 -23.12 19.63
N ASN A 86 2.57 -22.41 19.85
CA ASN A 86 1.47 -22.89 20.70
C ASN A 86 0.87 -24.20 20.18
N ARG A 87 0.70 -24.32 18.86
CA ARG A 87 0.24 -25.58 18.24
C ARG A 87 1.24 -26.71 18.50
N HIS A 88 2.53 -26.44 18.38
CA HIS A 88 3.56 -27.46 18.62
C HIS A 88 3.61 -27.89 20.09
N ILE A 89 3.57 -26.94 21.03
CA ILE A 89 3.51 -27.21 22.48
C ILE A 89 2.30 -28.09 22.80
N ARG A 90 1.13 -27.78 22.23
CA ARG A 90 -0.09 -28.58 22.44
C ARG A 90 0.08 -30.01 21.93
N LEU A 91 0.61 -30.18 20.71
CA LEU A 91 0.82 -31.52 20.14
C LEU A 91 1.82 -32.34 20.96
N LEU A 92 2.88 -31.73 21.49
CA LEU A 92 3.83 -32.40 22.36
C LEU A 92 3.19 -32.83 23.68
N HIS A 93 2.39 -31.97 24.30
CA HIS A 93 1.66 -32.35 25.52
C HIS A 93 0.68 -33.48 25.26
N GLU A 94 -0.11 -33.39 24.19
CA GLU A 94 -1.09 -34.42 23.83
C GLU A 94 -0.40 -35.77 23.53
N TYR A 95 0.75 -35.74 22.83
CA TYR A 95 1.56 -36.93 22.60
C TYR A 95 2.11 -37.53 23.90
N ASN A 96 2.66 -36.70 24.79
CA ASN A 96 3.21 -37.18 26.06
C ASN A 96 2.11 -37.78 26.94
N GLU A 97 0.94 -37.14 27.02
CA GLU A 97 -0.20 -37.63 27.79
C GLU A 97 -0.65 -39.02 27.31
N ILE A 98 -0.83 -39.20 25.99
CA ILE A 98 -1.24 -40.53 25.46
C ILE A 98 -0.12 -41.56 25.61
N LYS A 99 1.14 -41.16 25.44
CA LYS A 99 2.30 -42.03 25.64
C LYS A 99 2.33 -42.55 27.08
N ASP A 100 2.23 -41.66 28.06
CA ASP A 100 2.29 -42.02 29.49
C ASP A 100 1.14 -42.94 29.90
N VAL A 101 -0.08 -42.65 29.44
CA VAL A 101 -1.24 -43.53 29.67
C VAL A 101 -1.01 -44.90 29.02
N GLY A 102 -0.53 -44.93 27.76
CA GLY A 102 -0.23 -46.17 27.05
C GLY A 102 0.83 -47.01 27.76
N GLN A 103 1.93 -46.39 28.19
CA GLN A 103 2.99 -47.07 28.94
C GLN A 103 2.50 -47.58 30.29
N GLY A 104 1.66 -46.81 31.00
CA GLY A 104 1.03 -47.26 32.24
C GLY A 104 0.15 -48.50 32.04
N LEU A 105 -0.69 -48.51 31.01
CA LEU A 105 -1.54 -49.65 30.66
C LEU A 105 -0.71 -50.88 30.25
N LEU A 106 0.33 -50.69 29.44
CA LEU A 106 1.29 -51.75 29.07
C LEU A 106 1.98 -52.33 30.31
N GLY A 107 2.32 -51.50 31.30
CA GLY A 107 2.85 -51.93 32.59
C GLY A 107 1.91 -52.85 33.36
N LEU A 108 0.63 -52.46 33.47
CA LEU A 108 -0.40 -53.27 34.13
C LEU A 108 -0.63 -54.61 33.40
N ILE A 109 -0.61 -54.60 32.06
CA ILE A 109 -0.73 -55.83 31.26
C ILE A 109 0.47 -56.74 31.50
N ALA A 110 1.69 -56.20 31.52
CA ALA A 110 2.91 -56.97 31.79
C ALA A 110 2.87 -57.60 33.19
N GLU A 111 2.46 -56.84 34.20
CA GLU A 111 2.32 -57.32 35.57
C GLU A 111 1.26 -58.44 35.67
N SER A 112 0.07 -58.24 35.10
CA SER A 112 -1.01 -59.23 35.13
C SER A 112 -0.66 -60.55 34.42
N ARG A 113 0.18 -60.49 33.38
CA ARG A 113 0.66 -61.65 32.63
C ARG A 113 1.94 -62.26 33.23
N GLY A 114 2.60 -61.58 34.17
CA GLY A 114 3.88 -61.99 34.74
C GLY A 114 5.03 -62.00 33.72
N VAL A 115 4.92 -61.22 32.65
CA VAL A 115 5.94 -61.11 31.59
C VAL A 115 6.67 -59.77 31.68
N ARG A 116 7.79 -59.63 30.99
CA ARG A 116 8.52 -58.36 30.98
C ARG A 116 7.80 -57.35 30.11
N TYR A 117 7.83 -56.08 30.54
CA TYR A 117 7.27 -54.96 29.79
C TYR A 117 7.73 -54.92 28.31
N VAL A 118 9.02 -55.18 28.07
CA VAL A 118 9.60 -55.19 26.71
C VAL A 118 9.02 -56.28 25.80
N ASP A 119 8.51 -57.38 26.36
CA ASP A 119 7.92 -58.47 25.59
C ASP A 119 6.49 -58.10 25.18
N VAL A 120 5.75 -57.45 26.07
CA VAL A 120 4.42 -56.87 25.76
C VAL A 120 4.55 -55.76 24.72
N GLN A 121 5.54 -54.87 24.85
CA GLN A 121 5.76 -53.80 23.88
C GLN A 121 6.03 -54.34 22.47
N LYS A 122 6.75 -55.47 22.34
CA LYS A 122 6.98 -56.16 21.07
C LYS A 122 5.73 -56.82 20.51
N GLU A 123 4.93 -57.45 21.38
CA GLU A 123 3.66 -58.08 21.00
C GLU A 123 2.67 -57.07 20.42
N PHE A 124 2.60 -55.88 21.02
CA PHE A 124 1.72 -54.80 20.57
C PHE A 124 2.36 -53.87 19.52
N GLU A 125 3.57 -54.20 19.04
CA GLU A 125 4.32 -53.43 18.02
C GLU A 125 4.56 -51.95 18.39
N VAL A 126 4.48 -51.59 19.68
CA VAL A 126 4.62 -50.20 20.18
C VAL A 126 6.09 -49.83 20.41
N ALA A 127 7.00 -50.41 19.63
CA ALA A 127 8.43 -50.22 19.82
C ALA A 127 8.80 -48.74 19.68
N GLU A 128 9.60 -48.23 20.61
CA GLU A 128 10.20 -46.89 20.54
C GLU A 128 11.19 -46.84 19.36
N LYS A 129 10.67 -46.68 18.15
CA LYS A 129 11.44 -46.25 16.99
C LYS A 129 10.83 -44.96 16.50
N ASP A 130 11.21 -43.86 17.15
CA ASP A 130 11.25 -42.51 16.60
C ASP A 130 12.27 -41.70 17.41
#